data_AF-A0A174DD71-F1
#
_entry.id   AF-A0A174DD71-F1
#
_cell.length_a   1.000
_cell.length_b   1.000
_cell.length_c   1.000
_cell.angle_alpha   90.00
_cell.angle_beta   90.00
_cell.angle_gamma   90.00
#
_symmetry.space_group_name_H-M   'P 1'
#
loop_
_entity.id
_entity.type
_entity.pdbx_description
1 polymer ?
#
loop_
_entity_poly.entity_id
_entity_poly.type
_entity_poly.pdbx_seq_one_letter_code
_entity_poly.pdbx_strand_id
1 'polypeptide(L)'
;MVLVSCPLKQDDIVKLIEEHRINDEKVFALHNRKGVNLYFDSKIENDEEASLIIKKIIKSYKYSSALMYNVVTCDGEKINWYK
;
A
#
# COMPACT_ATOMS: atom_id res chain seq x y z
N MET A 1 -2.60 -0.50 9.64
CA MET A 1 -2.16 0.47 8.58
C MET A 1 -1.16 -0.23 7.67
N VAL A 2 -1.04 0.15 6.39
CA VAL A 2 -0.09 -0.45 5.45
C VAL A 2 0.98 0.55 5.05
N LEU A 3 2.25 0.14 5.15
CA LEU A 3 3.41 0.89 4.69
C LEU A 3 3.87 0.32 3.35
N VAL A 4 3.95 1.20 2.35
CA VAL A 4 4.51 0.93 1.03
C VAL A 4 5.80 1.72 0.87
N SER A 5 6.93 1.02 0.81
CA SER A 5 8.21 1.63 0.42
C SER A 5 8.33 1.55 -1.10
N CYS A 6 8.24 2.69 -1.78
CA CYS A 6 8.31 2.78 -3.24
C CYS A 6 9.02 4.08 -3.66
N PRO A 7 10.28 4.00 -4.13
CA PRO A 7 11.03 5.20 -4.53
C PRO A 7 10.54 5.83 -5.84
N LEU A 8 9.94 5.03 -6.72
CA LEU A 8 9.61 5.43 -8.08
C LEU A 8 8.09 5.51 -8.27
N LYS A 9 7.63 6.41 -9.15
CA LYS A 9 6.23 6.49 -9.58
C LYS A 9 5.22 6.57 -8.42
N GLN A 10 5.60 7.22 -7.32
CA GLN A 10 4.78 7.29 -6.10
C GLN A 10 3.37 7.80 -6.37
N ASP A 11 3.21 8.85 -7.17
CA ASP A 11 1.87 9.41 -7.45
C ASP A 11 0.99 8.44 -8.24
N ASP A 12 1.55 7.71 -9.20
CA ASP A 12 0.82 6.68 -9.95
C ASP A 12 0.40 5.53 -9.01
N ILE A 13 1.30 5.13 -8.09
CA ILE A 13 1.05 4.05 -7.13
C ILE A 13 0.02 4.46 -6.08
N VAL A 14 0.09 5.69 -5.58
CA VAL A 14 -0.93 6.25 -4.68
C VAL A 14 -2.28 6.22 -5.38
N LYS A 15 -2.37 6.75 -6.59
CA LYS A 15 -3.62 6.76 -7.36
C LYS A 15 -4.16 5.35 -7.57
N LEU A 16 -3.31 4.41 -7.97
CA LEU A 16 -3.68 3.02 -8.20
C LEU A 16 -4.24 2.34 -6.93
N ILE A 17 -3.65 2.60 -5.77
CA ILE A 17 -4.10 2.05 -4.48
C ILE A 17 -5.41 2.71 -4.04
N GLU A 18 -5.53 4.04 -4.12
CA GLU A 18 -6.73 4.77 -3.70
C GLU A 18 -7.94 4.60 -4.66
N GLU A 19 -7.69 4.19 -5.90
CA GLU A 19 -8.75 3.85 -6.86
C GLU A 19 -9.26 2.42 -6.69
N HIS A 20 -8.56 1.57 -5.93
CA HIS A 20 -9.02 0.21 -5.66
C HIS A 20 -10.30 0.21 -4.83
N ARG A 21 -11.27 -0.60 -5.27
CA ARG A 21 -12.57 -0.72 -4.64
C ARG A 21 -12.93 -2.16 -4.31
N ILE A 22 -13.62 -2.35 -3.20
CA ILE A 22 -14.28 -3.59 -2.80
C ILE A 22 -15.74 -3.21 -2.52
N ASN A 23 -16.69 -3.91 -3.13
CA ASN A 23 -18.13 -3.60 -3.03
C ASN A 23 -18.44 -2.11 -3.34
N ASP A 24 -17.82 -1.59 -4.41
CA ASP A 24 -17.91 -0.18 -4.85
C ASP A 24 -17.38 0.90 -3.88
N GLU A 25 -16.79 0.50 -2.74
CA GLU A 25 -16.17 1.40 -1.80
C GLU A 25 -14.65 1.46 -1.95
N LYS A 26 -14.08 2.66 -1.85
CA LYS A 26 -12.64 2.82 -1.64
C LYS A 26 -12.26 2.30 -0.26
N VAL A 27 -11.32 1.37 -0.24
CA VAL A 27 -10.88 0.68 0.98
C VAL A 27 -9.51 1.14 1.48
N PHE A 28 -8.76 1.89 0.66
CA PHE A 28 -7.47 2.49 1.04
C PHE A 28 -7.49 4.00 0.84
N ALA A 29 -6.80 4.71 1.72
CA ALA A 29 -6.58 6.16 1.63
C ALA A 29 -5.14 6.49 2.02
N LEU A 30 -4.51 7.43 1.31
CA LEU A 30 -3.16 7.89 1.67
C LEU A 30 -3.23 8.67 2.99
N HIS A 31 -2.55 8.15 4.01
CA HIS A 31 -2.42 8.79 5.31
C HIS A 31 -1.26 9.78 5.32
N ASN A 32 -0.07 9.36 4.85
CA ASN A 32 1.14 10.19 4.91
C ASN A 32 2.19 9.76 3.88
N ARG A 33 3.11 10.68 3.55
CA ARG A 33 4.29 10.45 2.71
C ARG A 33 5.55 10.92 3.45
N LYS A 34 6.53 10.04 3.61
CA LYS A 34 7.84 10.34 4.22
C LYS A 34 8.97 9.78 3.35
N GLY A 35 9.53 10.61 2.47
CA GLY A 35 10.57 10.20 1.53
C GLY A 35 10.07 9.12 0.57
N VAL A 36 10.63 7.92 0.66
CA VAL A 36 10.22 6.76 -0.16
C VAL A 36 9.05 5.96 0.44
N ASN A 37 8.62 6.31 1.65
CA ASN A 37 7.58 5.60 2.39
C ASN A 37 6.22 6.27 2.22
N LEU A 38 5.23 5.48 1.84
CA LEU A 38 3.82 5.85 1.68
C LEU A 38 3.01 5.05 2.70
N TYR A 39 2.24 5.76 3.52
CA TYR A 39 1.43 5.17 4.58
C TYR A 39 -0.03 5.21 4.15
N PHE A 40 -0.71 4.07 4.17
CA PHE A 40 -2.11 3.94 3.78
C PHE A 40 -2.97 3.44 4.93
N ASP A 41 -4.04 4.18 5.20
CA ASP A 41 -5.14 3.70 6.02
C ASP A 41 -5.95 2.68 5.23
N SER A 42 -6.49 1.68 5.93
CA SER A 42 -7.25 0.57 5.37
C SER A 42 -8.56 0.41 6.13
N LYS A 43 -9.66 0.21 5.40
CA LYS A 43 -10.96 -0.20 5.97
C LYS A 43 -11.07 -1.72 6.19
N ILE A 44 -10.10 -2.50 5.70
CA ILE A 44 -10.06 -3.95 5.86
C ILE A 44 -9.60 -4.26 7.29
N GLU A 45 -10.39 -5.06 8.01
CA GLU A 45 -10.13 -5.40 9.42
C GLU A 45 -8.84 -6.18 9.64
N ASN A 46 -8.48 -7.06 8.69
CA ASN A 46 -7.25 -7.83 8.76
C ASN A 46 -6.10 -7.07 8.07
N ASP A 47 -5.14 -6.61 8.87
CA ASP A 47 -3.96 -5.87 8.40
C ASP A 47 -3.10 -6.70 7.41
N GLU A 48 -2.93 -8.00 7.64
CA GLU A 48 -2.16 -8.87 6.74
C GLU A 48 -2.84 -8.97 5.37
N GLU A 49 -4.15 -9.18 5.36
CA GLU A 49 -4.97 -9.19 4.14
C GLU A 49 -4.85 -7.86 3.37
N ALA A 50 -4.97 -6.74 4.09
CA ALA A 50 -4.82 -5.40 3.53
C ALA A 50 -3.46 -5.23 2.82
N SER A 51 -2.37 -5.69 3.46
CA SER A 51 -1.03 -5.64 2.88
C SER A 51 -0.88 -6.51 1.63
N LEU A 52 -1.49 -7.71 1.62
CA LEU A 52 -1.47 -8.63 0.48
C LEU A 52 -2.25 -8.07 -0.70
N ILE A 53 -3.38 -7.39 -0.44
CA ILE A 53 -4.17 -6.71 -1.47
C ILE A 53 -3.36 -5.57 -2.09
N ILE A 54 -2.75 -4.68 -1.29
CA ILE A 54 -1.89 -3.61 -1.81
C ILE A 54 -0.72 -4.19 -2.62
N LYS A 55 -0.10 -5.28 -2.16
CA LYS A 55 0.96 -5.96 -2.92
C LYS A 55 0.44 -6.46 -4.28
N LYS A 56 -0.76 -7.03 -4.35
CA LYS A 56 -1.39 -7.46 -5.61
C LYS A 56 -1.71 -6.27 -6.53
N ILE A 57 -2.20 -5.16 -5.97
CA ILE A 57 -2.47 -3.92 -6.71
C ILE A 57 -1.17 -3.40 -7.35
N ILE A 58 -0.08 -3.27 -6.59
CA ILE A 58 1.18 -2.78 -7.13
C ILE A 58 1.75 -3.75 -8.18
N LYS A 59 1.61 -5.07 -7.98
CA LYS A 59 2.03 -6.08 -8.97
C LYS A 59 1.35 -5.93 -10.33
N SER A 60 0.10 -5.47 -10.37
CA SER A 60 -0.64 -5.30 -11.64
C SER A 60 -0.20 -4.05 -12.42
N TYR A 61 0.57 -3.15 -11.82
CA TYR A 61 1.12 -1.99 -12.50
C TYR A 61 2.09 -2.42 -13.61
N LYS A 62 1.97 -1.79 -14.78
CA LYS A 62 2.67 -2.16 -16.03
C LYS A 62 4.20 -2.33 -15.90
N TYR A 63 4.82 -1.66 -14.94
CA TYR A 63 6.26 -1.69 -14.71
C TYR A 63 6.63 -2.13 -13.28
N SER A 64 5.77 -2.92 -12.62
CA SER A 64 5.90 -3.27 -11.21
C SER A 64 7.24 -3.91 -10.83
N SER A 65 7.83 -4.71 -11.71
CA SER A 65 9.15 -5.34 -11.52
C SER A 65 10.29 -4.33 -11.40
N ALA A 66 10.17 -3.16 -12.01
CA ALA A 66 11.19 -2.12 -12.00
C ALA A 66 11.02 -1.11 -10.84
N LEU A 67 9.91 -1.16 -10.11
CA LEU A 67 9.61 -0.17 -9.07
C LEU A 67 10.42 -0.35 -7.78
N MET A 68 11.05 -1.51 -7.58
CA MET A 68 11.77 -1.87 -6.35
C MET A 68 10.99 -1.48 -5.08
N TYR A 69 9.84 -2.14 -4.87
CA TYR A 69 8.92 -1.80 -3.78
C TYR A 69 8.87 -2.88 -2.69
N ASN A 70 8.48 -2.46 -1.49
CA ASN A 70 8.13 -3.35 -0.38
C ASN A 70 6.79 -2.93 0.21
N VAL A 71 6.04 -3.90 0.74
CA VAL A 71 4.75 -3.70 1.39
C VAL A 71 4.74 -4.46 2.70
N VAL A 72 4.48 -3.76 3.81
CA VAL A 72 4.41 -4.32 5.16
C VAL A 72 3.28 -3.66 5.94
N THR A 73 2.85 -4.26 7.04
CA THR A 73 1.91 -3.62 7.96
C THR A 73 2.66 -2.82 9.01
N CYS A 74 2.00 -1.78 9.52
CA CYS A 74 2.52 -0.95 10.60
C CYS A 74 1.40 -0.42 11.48
N ASP A 75 1.76 -0.01 12.69
CA ASP A 75 0.90 0.70 13.65
C ASP A 75 1.06 2.24 13.56
N GLY A 76 1.69 2.74 12.49
CA GLY A 76 2.01 4.15 12.27
C GLY A 76 3.44 4.55 12.63
N GLU A 77 4.13 3.77 13.49
CA GLU A 77 5.53 4.03 13.86
C GLU A 77 6.43 2.80 13.72
N LYS A 78 5.92 1.59 13.98
CA LYS A 78 6.65 0.32 13.96
C LYS A 78 6.13 -0.61 12.88
N ILE A 79 7.06 -1.27 12.21
CA ILE A 79 6.75 -2.33 11.24
C ILE A 79 6.37 -3.59 12.00
N ASN A 80 5.22 -4.16 11.65
CA ASN A 80 4.77 -5.44 12.19
C ASN A 80 5.25 -6.56 11.26
N TRP A 81 6.26 -7.30 11.69
CA TRP A 81 6.75 -8.48 10.99
C TRP A 81 5.93 -9.69 11.43
N TYR A 82 5.07 -10.22 10.55
CA TYR A 82 4.41 -11.51 10.80
C TYR A 82 5.43 -12.65 10.64
N LYS A 83 5.30 -13.68 11.49
CA LYS A 83 6.14 -14.89 11.46
C LYS A 83 5.60 -15.92 10.48
#